data_AF-A0A7C3SGJ2-F1
#
_entry.id   AF-A0A7C3SGJ2-F1
#
_cell.length_a   1.000
_cell.length_b   1.000
_cell.length_c   1.000
_cell.angle_alpha   90.00
_cell.angle_beta   90.00
_cell.angle_gamma   90.00
#
_symmetry.space_group_name_H-M   'P 1'
#
loop_
_entity.id
_entity.type
_entity.pdbx_description
1 polymer ?
#
loop_
_entity_poly.entity_id
_entity_poly.type
_entity_poly.pdbx_seq_one_letter_code
_entity_poly.pdbx_strand_id
1 'polypeptide(L)'
;MTRINTNVSSLNAQKTLSRNTQALQTALTRLSTGLRINTGKDDPAGMIAAEIMHNNIVAVQKAISNTQRGTQMIATIDSALGSITSLLHDIRSLVTEAGNTAVMSEEQIAANQMQVDAALEAINRIAQVTKFQGRRVLDGSLDFITNANTIPQIRNLKI
;
A
#
# COMPACT_ATOMS: atom_id res chain seq x y z
N MET A 1 11.56 30.90 73.29
CA MET A 1 11.38 29.71 72.44
C MET A 1 12.12 29.91 71.13
N THR A 2 13.41 29.57 71.12
CA THR A 2 14.25 29.57 69.91
C THR A 2 14.27 28.14 69.36
N ARG A 3 13.70 27.96 68.17
CA ARG A 3 13.75 26.69 67.41
C ARG A 3 15.18 26.51 66.86
N ILE A 4 16.12 26.11 67.72
CA ILE A 4 17.55 25.94 67.36
C ILE A 4 17.80 24.60 66.64
N ASN A 5 16.98 23.57 66.89
CA ASN A 5 17.21 22.23 66.33
C ASN A 5 16.55 22.00 64.95
N THR A 6 15.65 22.86 64.47
CA THR A 6 14.99 22.69 63.17
C THR A 6 14.74 24.04 62.52
N ASN A 7 15.51 24.35 61.48
CA ASN A 7 15.36 25.59 60.72
C ASN A 7 14.26 25.44 59.66
N VAL A 8 13.04 25.84 60.02
CA VAL A 8 11.86 25.74 59.16
C VAL A 8 11.99 26.58 57.88
N SER A 9 12.64 27.74 57.94
CA SER A 9 12.87 28.60 56.76
C SER A 9 13.81 27.94 55.77
N SER A 10 14.88 27.29 56.24
CA SER A 10 15.80 26.52 55.40
C SER A 10 15.11 25.30 54.77
N LEU A 11 14.30 24.57 55.54
CA LEU A 11 13.51 23.43 55.03
C LEU A 11 12.52 23.86 53.94
N ASN A 12 11.86 25.01 54.11
CA ASN A 12 10.96 25.56 53.08
C ASN A 12 11.74 25.99 51.82
N ALA A 13 12.92 26.61 51.99
CA ALA A 13 13.78 26.97 50.86
C ALA A 13 14.25 25.72 50.08
N GLN A 14 14.68 24.66 50.78
CA GLN A 14 15.05 23.38 50.16
C GLN A 14 13.88 22.71 49.44
N LYS A 15 12.66 22.76 50.01
CA LYS A 15 11.43 22.25 49.35
C LYS A 15 11.10 23.02 48.07
N THR A 16 11.23 24.34 48.07
CA THR A 16 11.03 25.18 46.88
C THR A 16 12.10 24.91 45.83
N LEU A 17 13.37 24.80 46.25
CA LEU A 17 14.48 24.45 45.34
C LEU A 17 14.23 23.09 44.68
N SER A 18 13.84 22.07 45.45
CA SER A 18 13.52 20.74 44.91
C SER A 18 12.39 20.78 43.87
N ARG A 19 11.36 21.61 44.06
CA ARG A 19 10.28 21.80 43.08
C ARG A 19 10.79 22.49 41.81
N ASN A 20 11.62 23.53 41.95
CA ASN A 20 12.20 24.23 40.81
C ASN A 20 13.14 23.33 40.00
N THR A 21 13.96 22.52 40.66
CA THR A 21 14.84 21.53 39.99
C THR A 21 14.02 20.50 39.21
N GLN A 22 12.90 20.01 39.76
CA GLN A 22 12.00 19.09 39.04
C GLN A 22 11.37 19.77 37.82
N ALA A 23 10.88 21.01 37.96
CA ALA A 23 10.32 21.76 36.83
C ALA A 23 11.35 22.02 35.72
N LEU A 24 12.58 22.38 36.10
CA LEU A 24 13.69 22.56 35.17
C LEU A 24 14.02 21.26 34.44
N GLN A 25 14.07 20.13 35.16
CA GLN A 25 14.34 18.83 34.55
C GLN A 25 13.28 18.48 33.49
N THR A 26 11.99 18.69 33.79
CA THR A 26 10.91 18.48 32.82
C THR A 26 11.02 19.40 31.61
N ALA A 27 11.36 20.68 31.82
CA ALA A 27 11.57 21.63 30.73
C ALA A 27 12.74 21.22 29.83
N LEU A 28 13.86 20.78 30.42
CA LEU A 28 15.01 20.25 29.68
C LEU A 28 14.65 18.99 28.90
N THR A 29 13.88 18.07 29.48
CA THR A 29 13.40 16.88 28.76
C THR A 29 12.54 17.27 27.55
N ARG A 30 11.54 18.15 27.73
CA ARG A 30 10.72 18.67 26.62
C ARG A 30 11.53 19.39 25.55
N LEU A 31 12.54 20.15 25.94
CA LEU A 31 13.44 20.81 25.00
C LEU A 31 14.27 19.78 24.21
N SER A 32 14.78 18.75 24.88
CA SER A 32 15.60 17.71 24.26
C SER A 32 14.82 16.81 23.30
N THR A 33 13.56 16.50 23.62
CA THR A 33 12.70 15.65 22.79
C THR A 33 11.91 16.44 21.75
N GLY A 34 11.71 17.74 21.97
CA GLY A 34 10.79 18.57 21.21
C GLY A 34 9.31 18.22 21.45
N LEU A 35 9.01 17.28 22.35
CA LEU A 35 7.65 16.81 22.63
C LEU A 35 7.10 17.47 23.89
N ARG A 36 5.87 17.97 23.79
CA ARG A 36 5.14 18.51 24.95
C ARG A 36 4.79 17.42 25.97
N ILE A 37 4.43 16.23 25.48
CA ILE A 37 4.07 15.06 26.29
C ILE A 37 5.21 14.04 26.15
N ASN A 38 5.98 13.83 27.22
CA ASN A 38 7.12 12.90 27.21
C ASN A 38 6.81 11.58 27.88
N THR A 39 5.96 11.60 28.92
CA THR A 39 5.57 10.41 29.65
C THR A 39 4.06 10.31 29.73
N GLY A 40 3.53 9.09 29.64
CA GLY A 40 2.09 8.83 29.82
C GLY A 40 1.58 9.15 31.22
N LYS A 41 2.46 9.48 32.17
CA LYS A 41 2.10 9.93 33.52
C LYS A 41 1.64 11.39 33.54
N ASP A 42 2.20 12.24 32.68
CA ASP A 42 1.92 13.69 32.68
C ASP A 42 0.60 14.03 31.98
N ASP A 43 0.24 13.28 30.94
CA ASP A 43 -1.03 13.38 30.20
C ASP A 43 -1.37 12.01 29.55
N PRO A 44 -2.04 11.10 30.28
CA PRO A 44 -2.38 9.77 29.75
C PRO A 44 -3.28 9.83 28.52
N ALA A 45 -4.27 10.72 28.52
CA ALA A 45 -5.24 10.85 27.42
C ALA A 45 -4.56 11.45 26.17
N GLY A 46 -3.74 12.48 26.34
CA GLY A 46 -2.97 13.08 25.26
C GLY A 46 -1.91 12.13 24.69
N MET A 47 -1.27 11.30 25.52
CA MET A 47 -0.36 10.26 25.06
C MET A 47 -1.09 9.19 24.24
N ILE A 48 -2.28 8.73 24.68
CA ILE A 48 -3.08 7.76 23.93
C ILE A 48 -3.48 8.34 22.56
N ALA A 49 -3.95 9.59 22.52
CA ALA A 49 -4.32 10.24 21.26
C ALA A 49 -3.12 10.37 20.31
N ALA A 50 -1.95 10.78 20.83
CA ALA A 50 -0.72 10.88 20.05
C ALA A 50 -0.27 9.52 19.50
N GLU A 51 -0.37 8.46 20.30
CA GLU A 51 -0.04 7.09 19.88
C GLU A 51 -1.01 6.58 18.80
N ILE A 52 -2.32 6.85 18.93
CA ILE A 52 -3.30 6.52 17.89
C ILE A 52 -2.96 7.24 16.58
N MET A 53 -2.64 8.54 16.65
CA MET A 53 -2.24 9.30 15.47
C MET A 53 -0.94 8.76 14.86
N HIS A 54 0.05 8.40 15.68
CA HIS A 54 1.28 7.78 15.21
C HIS A 54 1.01 6.46 14.49
N ASN A 55 0.19 5.59 15.08
CA ASN A 55 -0.23 4.34 14.46
C ASN A 55 -0.96 4.57 13.13
N ASN A 56 -1.84 5.56 13.06
CA ASN A 56 -2.52 5.93 11.81
C ASN A 56 -1.53 6.44 10.76
N ILE A 57 -0.53 7.25 11.13
CA ILE A 57 0.52 7.71 10.20
C ILE A 57 1.28 6.53 9.62
N VAL A 58 1.69 5.58 10.46
CA VAL A 58 2.41 4.36 10.02
C VAL A 58 1.50 3.52 9.12
N ALA A 59 0.23 3.33 9.50
CA ALA A 59 -0.74 2.59 8.70
C ALA A 59 -0.96 3.23 7.32
N VAL A 60 -1.13 4.55 7.26
CA VAL A 60 -1.28 5.31 6.01
C VAL A 60 -0.02 5.23 5.16
N GLN A 61 1.18 5.35 5.75
CA GLN A 61 2.44 5.18 5.00
C GLN A 61 2.55 3.79 4.38
N LYS A 62 2.14 2.74 5.10
CA LYS A 62 2.08 1.37 4.56
C LYS A 62 1.01 1.24 3.47
N ALA A 63 -0.15 1.86 3.65
CA ALA A 63 -1.20 1.89 2.64
C ALA A 63 -0.71 2.56 1.34
N ILE A 64 -0.02 3.71 1.44
CA ILE A 64 0.59 4.40 0.29
C ILE A 64 1.58 3.47 -0.44
N SER A 65 2.48 2.83 0.30
CA SER A 65 3.45 1.89 -0.29
C SER A 65 2.78 0.66 -0.94
N ASN A 66 1.65 0.20 -0.40
CA ASN A 66 0.86 -0.89 -0.97
C ASN A 66 0.15 -0.43 -2.25
N THR A 67 -0.46 0.75 -2.25
CA THR A 67 -1.09 1.34 -3.44
C THR A 67 -0.07 1.56 -4.55
N GLN A 68 1.13 2.07 -4.24
CA GLN A 68 2.22 2.23 -5.21
C GLN A 68 2.60 0.89 -5.86
N ARG A 69 2.68 -0.19 -5.07
CA ARG A 69 2.91 -1.54 -5.61
C ARG A 69 1.75 -2.03 -6.48
N GLY A 70 0.51 -1.72 -6.09
CA GLY A 70 -0.68 -1.97 -6.92
C GLY A 70 -0.60 -1.24 -8.26
N THR A 71 -0.22 0.03 -8.27
CA THR A 71 -0.04 0.82 -9.50
C THR A 71 1.07 0.23 -10.39
N GLN A 72 2.20 -0.19 -9.81
CA GLN A 72 3.27 -0.83 -10.58
C GLN A 72 2.83 -2.16 -11.20
N MET A 73 2.04 -2.95 -10.46
CA MET A 73 1.43 -4.17 -10.98
C MET A 73 0.48 -3.88 -12.13
N ILE A 74 -0.40 -2.89 -11.99
CA ILE A 74 -1.33 -2.45 -13.04
C ILE A 74 -0.56 -1.97 -14.27
N ALA A 75 0.50 -1.19 -14.12
CA ALA A 75 1.31 -0.73 -15.25
C ALA A 75 1.97 -1.90 -16.02
N THR A 76 2.41 -2.93 -15.29
CA THR A 76 2.95 -4.17 -15.90
C THR A 76 1.87 -4.92 -16.67
N ILE A 77 0.67 -5.03 -16.09
CA ILE A 77 -0.51 -5.62 -16.74
C ILE A 77 -0.88 -4.84 -18.00
N ASP A 78 -0.95 -3.52 -17.91
CA ASP A 78 -1.35 -2.62 -19.01
C ASP A 78 -0.38 -2.73 -20.20
N SER A 79 0.93 -2.77 -19.93
CA SER A 79 1.93 -2.99 -20.97
C SER A 79 1.76 -4.34 -21.69
N ALA A 80 1.46 -5.41 -20.95
CA ALA A 80 1.23 -6.73 -21.53
C ALA A 80 -0.10 -6.77 -22.32
N LEU A 81 -1.16 -6.15 -21.81
CA LEU A 81 -2.44 -6.00 -22.50
C LEU A 81 -2.31 -5.15 -23.78
N GLY A 82 -1.44 -4.14 -23.79
CA GLY A 82 -1.11 -3.37 -25.00
C GLY A 82 -0.51 -4.25 -26.09
N SER A 83 0.39 -5.16 -25.73
CA SER A 83 0.97 -6.14 -26.69
C SER A 83 -0.08 -7.12 -27.21
N ILE A 84 -0.97 -7.61 -26.33
CA ILE A 84 -2.11 -8.47 -26.74
C ILE A 84 -3.05 -7.71 -27.69
N THR A 85 -3.33 -6.44 -27.40
CA THR A 85 -4.20 -5.59 -28.22
C THR A 85 -3.62 -5.41 -29.63
N SER A 86 -2.31 -5.19 -29.77
CA SER A 86 -1.65 -5.14 -31.08
C SER A 86 -1.83 -6.44 -31.86
N LEU A 87 -1.58 -7.59 -31.22
CA LEU A 87 -1.74 -8.90 -31.87
C LEU A 87 -3.20 -9.16 -32.31
N LEU A 88 -4.17 -8.72 -31.53
CA LEU A 88 -5.59 -8.81 -31.90
C LEU A 88 -5.94 -7.91 -33.09
N HIS A 89 -5.32 -6.73 -33.20
CA HIS A 89 -5.45 -5.88 -34.39
C HIS A 89 -4.85 -6.54 -35.63
N ASP A 90 -3.68 -7.19 -35.51
CA ASP A 90 -3.05 -7.93 -36.61
C ASP A 90 -3.94 -9.09 -37.07
N ILE A 91 -4.48 -9.89 -36.13
CA ILE A 91 -5.45 -10.96 -36.43
C ILE A 91 -6.66 -10.39 -37.18
N ARG A 92 -7.23 -9.27 -36.73
CA ARG A 92 -8.37 -8.64 -37.39
C ARG A 92 -8.03 -8.22 -38.82
N SER A 93 -6.83 -7.69 -39.05
CA SER A 93 -6.37 -7.32 -40.39
C SER A 93 -6.27 -8.54 -41.30
N LEU A 94 -5.61 -9.61 -40.84
CA LEU A 94 -5.45 -10.87 -41.57
C LEU A 94 -6.80 -11.52 -41.92
N VAL A 95 -7.75 -11.51 -40.99
CA VAL A 95 -9.11 -12.04 -41.22
C VAL A 95 -9.86 -11.20 -42.25
N THR A 96 -9.71 -9.88 -42.21
CA THR A 96 -10.36 -8.98 -43.19
C THR A 96 -9.78 -9.18 -44.58
N GLU A 97 -8.47 -9.39 -44.67
CA GLU A 97 -7.76 -9.69 -45.92
C GLU A 97 -8.18 -11.06 -46.49
N ALA A 98 -8.21 -12.10 -45.65
CA ALA A 98 -8.66 -13.44 -46.05
C ALA A 98 -10.14 -13.48 -46.49
N GLY A 99 -10.98 -12.56 -45.97
CA GLY A 99 -12.37 -12.42 -46.39
C GLY A 99 -12.55 -11.90 -47.82
N ASN A 100 -11.50 -11.35 -48.44
CA ASN A 100 -11.54 -10.90 -49.84
C ASN A 100 -11.25 -12.06 -50.81
N THR A 101 -12.23 -12.96 -50.96
CA THR A 101 -12.13 -14.16 -51.81
C THR A 101 -12.02 -13.87 -53.31
N ALA A 102 -12.21 -12.62 -53.74
CA ALA A 102 -12.09 -12.23 -55.14
C ALA A 102 -10.62 -12.04 -55.58
N VAL A 103 -9.69 -11.83 -54.63
CA VAL A 103 -8.29 -11.48 -54.91
C VAL A 103 -7.29 -12.46 -54.26
N MET A 104 -7.73 -13.27 -53.30
CA MET A 104 -6.88 -14.22 -52.57
C MET A 104 -6.95 -15.64 -53.15
N SER A 105 -5.79 -16.29 -53.25
CA SER A 105 -5.67 -17.73 -53.51
C SER A 105 -5.89 -18.57 -52.24
N GLU A 106 -6.19 -19.86 -52.37
CA GLU A 106 -6.29 -20.77 -51.23
C GLU A 106 -4.97 -20.87 -50.46
N GLU A 107 -3.82 -20.82 -51.15
CA GLU A 107 -2.50 -20.82 -50.52
C GLU A 107 -2.25 -19.57 -49.67
N GLN A 108 -2.71 -18.40 -50.13
CA GLN A 108 -2.61 -17.16 -49.35
C GLN A 108 -3.55 -17.15 -48.15
N ILE A 109 -4.77 -17.68 -48.28
CA ILE A 109 -5.69 -17.84 -47.14
C ILE A 109 -5.07 -18.79 -46.09
N ALA A 110 -4.47 -19.91 -46.53
CA ALA A 110 -3.78 -20.82 -45.64
C ALA A 110 -2.56 -20.17 -44.94
N ALA A 111 -1.79 -19.34 -45.66
CA ALA A 111 -0.69 -18.58 -45.08
C ALA A 111 -1.17 -17.57 -44.02
N ASN A 112 -2.27 -16.86 -44.28
CA ASN A 112 -2.87 -15.93 -43.33
C ASN A 112 -3.39 -16.67 -42.08
N GLN A 113 -3.97 -17.86 -42.25
CA GLN A 113 -4.39 -18.70 -41.12
C GLN A 113 -3.20 -19.09 -40.23
N MET A 114 -2.06 -19.49 -40.81
CA MET A 114 -0.86 -19.81 -40.02
C MET A 114 -0.37 -18.60 -39.20
N GLN A 115 -0.46 -17.39 -39.74
CA GLN A 115 -0.12 -16.18 -38.99
C GLN A 115 -1.09 -15.90 -37.85
N VAL A 116 -2.39 -16.11 -38.07
CA VAL A 116 -3.41 -16.00 -37.00
C VAL A 116 -3.12 -16.99 -35.88
N ASP A 117 -2.80 -18.24 -36.21
CA ASP A 117 -2.50 -19.28 -35.21
C ASP A 117 -1.24 -18.91 -34.39
N ALA A 118 -0.19 -18.40 -35.05
CA ALA A 118 1.03 -17.93 -34.38
C ALA A 118 0.76 -16.72 -33.47
N ALA A 119 -0.11 -15.80 -33.88
CA ALA A 119 -0.52 -14.65 -33.06
C ALA A 119 -1.31 -15.10 -31.83
N LEU A 120 -2.23 -16.08 -31.98
CA LEU A 120 -2.97 -16.67 -30.86
C LEU A 120 -2.04 -17.38 -29.88
N GLU A 121 -1.04 -18.12 -30.36
CA GLU A 121 -0.02 -18.74 -29.50
C GLU A 121 0.80 -17.68 -28.75
N ALA A 122 1.16 -16.58 -29.41
CA ALA A 122 1.85 -15.48 -28.78
C ALA A 122 1.01 -14.81 -27.67
N ILE A 123 -0.28 -14.61 -27.88
CA ILE A 123 -1.21 -14.10 -26.86
C ILE A 123 -1.22 -15.04 -25.64
N ASN A 124 -1.41 -16.34 -25.87
CA ASN A 124 -1.39 -17.35 -24.81
C ASN A 124 -0.08 -17.36 -24.03
N ARG A 125 1.06 -17.24 -24.73
CA ARG A 125 2.37 -17.13 -24.10
C ARG A 125 2.45 -15.88 -23.23
N ILE A 126 2.11 -14.70 -23.74
CA ILE A 126 2.13 -13.42 -22.98
C ILE A 126 1.32 -13.57 -21.69
N ALA A 127 0.11 -14.15 -21.77
CA ALA A 127 -0.72 -14.38 -20.59
C ALA A 127 -0.03 -15.27 -19.54
N GLN A 128 0.70 -16.30 -19.95
CA GLN A 128 1.36 -17.26 -19.05
C GLN A 128 2.70 -16.79 -18.46
N VAL A 129 3.47 -15.96 -19.19
CA VAL A 129 4.77 -15.45 -18.71
C VAL A 129 4.69 -14.08 -18.02
N THR A 130 3.63 -13.30 -18.22
CA THR A 130 3.49 -11.99 -17.55
C THR A 130 3.35 -12.20 -16.03
N LYS A 131 4.36 -11.73 -15.29
CA LYS A 131 4.47 -11.89 -13.84
C LYS A 131 4.85 -10.58 -13.18
N PHE A 132 4.27 -10.33 -12.02
CA PHE A 132 4.68 -9.26 -11.12
C PHE A 132 5.11 -9.89 -9.79
N GLN A 133 6.34 -9.61 -9.33
CA GLN A 133 6.90 -10.16 -8.09
C GLN A 133 6.74 -11.70 -7.96
N GLY A 134 6.93 -12.42 -9.07
CA GLY A 134 6.83 -13.88 -9.13
C GLY A 134 5.41 -14.45 -9.27
N ARG A 135 4.36 -13.62 -9.17
CA ARG A 135 2.97 -14.04 -9.37
C ARG A 135 2.51 -13.75 -10.79
N ARG A 136 1.81 -14.70 -11.41
CA ARG A 136 1.14 -14.49 -12.70
C ARG A 136 -0.05 -13.55 -12.48
N VAL A 137 -0.30 -12.70 -13.47
CA VAL A 137 -1.31 -11.63 -13.36
C VAL A 137 -2.37 -11.65 -14.46
N LEU A 138 -2.18 -12.45 -15.51
CA LEU A 138 -3.07 -12.54 -16.67
C LEU A 138 -3.66 -13.95 -16.89
N ASP A 139 -3.47 -14.88 -15.94
CA ASP A 139 -3.93 -16.27 -16.07
C ASP A 139 -5.31 -16.53 -15.43
N GLY A 140 -5.99 -15.48 -14.96
CA GLY A 140 -7.28 -15.58 -14.26
C GLY A 140 -7.19 -16.07 -12.81
N SER A 141 -6.00 -16.43 -12.31
CA SER A 141 -5.84 -16.89 -10.92
C SER A 141 -6.11 -15.80 -9.86
N LEU A 142 -6.05 -14.54 -10.28
CA LEU A 142 -6.32 -13.37 -9.45
C LEU A 142 -7.78 -12.89 -9.52
N ASP A 143 -8.67 -13.69 -10.13
CA ASP A 143 -10.09 -13.36 -10.21
C ASP A 143 -10.76 -13.34 -8.83
N PHE A 144 -11.71 -12.43 -8.64
CA PHE A 144 -12.45 -12.29 -7.41
C PHE A 144 -13.60 -13.31 -7.38
N ILE A 145 -13.35 -14.50 -6.84
CA ILE A 145 -14.41 -15.50 -6.60
C ILE A 145 -15.31 -15.01 -5.46
N THR A 146 -16.38 -14.30 -5.82
CA THR A 146 -17.43 -13.92 -4.87
C THR A 146 -18.37 -15.10 -4.65
N ASN A 147 -18.02 -15.99 -3.72
CA ASN A 147 -18.96 -17.00 -3.26
C ASN A 147 -20.05 -16.32 -2.42
N ALA A 148 -21.22 -16.06 -3.03
CA ALA A 148 -22.39 -15.44 -2.41
C ALA A 148 -22.88 -16.13 -1.12
N ASN A 149 -22.38 -17.33 -0.83
CA ASN A 149 -22.79 -18.17 0.31
C ASN A 149 -21.84 -18.08 1.53
N THR A 150 -20.79 -17.25 1.50
CA THR A 150 -19.78 -17.19 2.57
C THR A 150 -19.47 -15.77 3.04
N ILE A 151 -20.50 -14.95 3.26
CA ILE A 151 -20.37 -13.76 4.12
C ILE A 151 -20.94 -14.11 5.50
N PRO A 152 -20.19 -14.76 6.41
CA PRO A 152 -20.52 -14.71 7.83
C PRO A 152 -20.23 -13.27 8.28
N GLN A 153 -21.22 -12.40 8.10
CA GLN A 153 -21.35 -11.05 8.66
C GLN A 153 -20.06 -10.22 8.68
N ILE A 154 -20.02 -9.16 7.87
CA ILE A 154 -19.09 -8.04 8.05
C ILE A 154 -19.35 -7.44 9.45
N ARG A 155 -18.72 -8.00 10.49
CA ARG A 155 -18.98 -7.62 11.87
C ARG A 155 -18.05 -6.54 12.39
N ASN A 156 -16.95 -6.24 11.70
CA ASN A 156 -16.01 -5.22 12.15
C ASN A 156 -15.35 -4.51 10.97
N LEU A 157 -16.15 -3.79 10.19
CA LEU A 157 -15.61 -2.69 9.40
C LEU A 157 -15.31 -1.55 10.38
N LYS A 158 -14.10 -1.53 10.95
CA LYS A 158 -13.57 -0.27 11.47
C LYS A 158 -13.11 0.53 10.25
N ILE A 159 -13.95 1.47 9.84
CA ILE A 159 -13.54 2.60 8.99
C ILE A 159 -12.33 3.27 9.64
#